data_AF-I0V4N0-F1
#
_entry.id   AF-I0V4N0-F1
#
_cell.length_a   1.000
_cell.length_b   1.000
_cell.length_c   1.000
_cell.angle_alpha   90.00
_cell.angle_beta   90.00
_cell.angle_gamma   90.00
#
_symmetry.space_group_name_H-M   'P 1'
#
loop_
_entity.id
_entity.type
_entity.pdbx_description
1 polymer ?
#
loop_
_entity_poly.entity_id
_entity_poly.type
_entity_poly.pdbx_seq_one_letter_code
_entity_poly.pdbx_strand_id
1 'polypeptide(L)'
;MCHSSAMDLTSYVNNLGREFATLAEAGGDEARALVERLAGSLESAIRMTLLDALSAAADEITRDLAPGSVELRLRGRDPDFVVTPPPGEPVEPAAEDTAIATGGSRVETELSELLMAESSPVARINVRLPEPLKAAIEEAAAKEGRSVNAWLVRSAAAALQRPGGDPHPEPPGSGKRAKQGLTGWVR
;
A
#
# COMPACT_ATOMS: atom_id res chain seq x y z
N MET A 1 12.77 -4.80 4.29
CA MET A 1 12.64 -3.59 5.12
C MET A 1 11.52 -3.84 6.11
N CYS A 2 11.83 -3.88 7.41
CA CYS A 2 10.80 -4.02 8.45
C CYS A 2 10.22 -2.64 8.74
N HIS A 3 8.92 -2.47 8.56
CA HIS A 3 8.24 -1.25 8.99
C HIS A 3 7.98 -1.37 10.50
N SER A 4 8.42 -0.37 11.26
CA SER A 4 8.16 -0.23 12.70
C SER A 4 7.33 1.04 12.89
N SER A 5 6.24 0.93 13.64
CA SER A 5 5.32 2.02 13.93
C SER A 5 4.83 1.84 15.35
N ALA A 6 5.37 2.66 16.25
CA ALA A 6 5.02 2.62 17.66
C ALA A 6 3.62 3.18 17.87
N MET A 7 2.76 2.41 18.54
CA MET A 7 1.39 2.81 18.87
C MET A 7 1.33 3.34 20.31
N ASP A 8 0.83 4.57 20.48
CA ASP A 8 0.57 5.15 21.80
C ASP A 8 -0.82 4.75 22.32
N LEU A 9 -0.88 3.64 23.06
CA LEU A 9 -2.12 3.19 23.72
C LEU A 9 -2.63 4.17 24.79
N THR A 10 -1.76 5.01 25.35
CA THR A 10 -2.13 5.94 26.43
C THR A 10 -3.10 7.00 25.92
N SER A 11 -2.89 7.48 24.69
CA SER A 11 -3.82 8.41 24.04
C SER A 11 -5.24 7.82 23.87
N TYR A 12 -5.35 6.54 23.47
CA TYR A 12 -6.64 5.87 23.29
C TYR A 12 -7.37 5.66 24.62
N VAL A 13 -6.65 5.16 25.64
CA VAL A 13 -7.24 4.91 26.95
C VAL A 13 -7.64 6.23 27.64
N ASN A 14 -6.83 7.29 27.51
CA ASN A 14 -7.18 8.61 28.01
C ASN A 14 -8.41 9.19 27.31
N ASN A 15 -8.55 8.97 26.00
CA ASN A 15 -9.74 9.43 25.28
C ASN A 15 -11.00 8.74 25.80
N LEU A 16 -10.95 7.41 25.95
CA LEU A 16 -12.06 6.64 26.49
C LEU A 16 -12.40 7.08 27.93
N GLY A 17 -11.40 7.35 28.77
CA GLY A 17 -11.60 7.89 30.12
C GLY A 17 -12.32 9.25 30.13
N ARG A 18 -11.96 10.16 29.21
CA ARG A 18 -12.66 11.46 29.05
C ARG A 18 -14.10 11.29 28.59
N GLU A 19 -14.36 10.35 27.69
CA GLU A 19 -15.72 10.05 27.23
C GLU A 19 -16.57 9.49 28.38
N PHE A 20 -16.03 8.57 29.18
CA PHE A 20 -16.71 8.07 30.39
C PHE A 20 -17.00 9.18 31.40
N ALA A 21 -16.05 10.07 31.66
CA ALA A 21 -16.26 11.22 32.54
C ALA A 21 -17.37 12.14 32.03
N THR A 22 -17.42 12.37 30.72
CA THR A 22 -18.46 13.18 30.06
C THR A 22 -19.85 12.56 30.22
N LEU A 23 -19.96 11.23 30.08
CA LEU A 23 -21.21 10.51 30.31
C LEU A 23 -21.63 10.54 31.79
N ALA A 24 -20.68 10.52 32.72
CA ALA A 24 -20.95 10.56 34.15
C ALA A 24 -21.49 11.91 34.64
N GLU A 25 -21.13 13.03 33.98
CA GLU A 25 -21.69 14.36 34.29
C GLU A 25 -23.22 14.38 34.17
N ALA A 26 -23.80 13.62 33.22
CA ALA A 26 -25.25 13.51 33.08
C ALA A 26 -25.93 12.70 34.22
N GLY A 27 -25.15 11.89 34.95
CA GLY A 27 -25.61 11.05 36.06
C GLY A 27 -25.51 11.70 37.45
N GLY A 28 -25.02 12.96 37.52
CA GLY A 28 -24.84 13.69 38.78
C GLY A 28 -23.59 13.31 39.58
N ASP A 29 -23.43 13.93 40.75
CA ASP A 29 -22.19 13.88 41.55
C ASP A 29 -21.76 12.47 41.97
N GLU A 30 -22.72 11.57 42.22
CA GLU A 30 -22.43 10.20 42.65
C GLU A 30 -21.84 9.35 41.50
N ALA A 31 -22.35 9.53 40.28
CA ALA A 31 -21.79 8.88 39.08
C ALA A 31 -20.38 9.39 38.79
N ARG A 32 -20.16 10.71 38.90
CA ARG A 32 -18.84 11.34 38.75
C ARG A 32 -17.84 10.80 39.79
N ALA A 33 -18.25 10.72 41.06
CA ALA A 33 -17.41 10.16 42.13
C ALA A 33 -17.10 8.67 41.95
N LEU A 34 -17.98 7.91 41.30
CA LEU A 34 -17.74 6.51 40.96
C LEU A 34 -16.71 6.37 39.82
N VAL A 35 -16.84 7.18 38.77
CA VAL A 35 -15.86 7.19 37.66
C VAL A 35 -14.47 7.57 38.16
N GLU A 36 -14.34 8.62 38.96
CA GLU A 36 -13.04 9.06 39.51
C GLU A 36 -12.34 7.94 40.31
N ARG A 37 -13.11 7.18 41.09
CA ARG A 37 -12.59 6.04 41.87
C ARG A 37 -12.17 4.86 40.99
N LEU A 38 -12.87 4.62 39.89
CA LEU A 38 -12.63 3.46 39.03
C LEU A 38 -11.62 3.73 37.91
N ALA A 39 -11.45 4.98 37.47
CA ALA A 39 -10.68 5.35 36.28
C ALA A 39 -9.28 4.72 36.25
N GLY A 40 -8.51 4.82 37.33
CA GLY A 40 -7.15 4.26 37.38
C GLY A 40 -7.12 2.72 37.30
N SER A 41 -8.07 2.04 37.93
CA SER A 41 -8.18 0.58 37.85
C SER A 41 -8.64 0.11 36.47
N LEU A 42 -9.57 0.86 35.87
CA LEU A 42 -10.16 0.55 34.58
C LEU A 42 -9.18 0.81 33.45
N GLU A 43 -8.35 1.84 33.53
CA GLU A 43 -7.27 2.10 32.57
C GLU A 43 -6.35 0.88 32.41
N SER A 44 -5.95 0.26 33.53
CA SER A 44 -5.07 -0.91 33.51
C SER A 44 -5.76 -2.12 32.86
N ALA A 45 -7.03 -2.35 33.18
CA ALA A 45 -7.82 -3.45 32.61
C ALA A 45 -8.09 -3.27 31.11
N ILE A 46 -8.46 -2.05 30.68
CA ILE A 46 -8.66 -1.71 29.26
C ILE A 46 -7.37 -1.92 28.49
N ARG A 47 -6.25 -1.41 29.01
CA ARG A 47 -4.94 -1.55 28.34
C ARG A 47 -4.56 -3.01 28.16
N MET A 48 -4.72 -3.83 29.20
CA MET A 48 -4.45 -5.27 29.11
C MET A 48 -5.32 -5.93 28.05
N THR A 49 -6.62 -5.64 28.05
CA THR A 49 -7.58 -6.18 27.06
C THR A 49 -7.21 -5.78 25.64
N LEU A 50 -6.76 -4.53 25.42
CA LEU A 50 -6.30 -4.07 24.11
C LEU A 50 -5.03 -4.80 23.67
N LEU A 51 -4.06 -5.01 24.57
CA LEU A 51 -2.84 -5.77 24.26
C LEU A 51 -3.16 -7.22 23.88
N ASP A 52 -4.08 -7.88 24.59
CA ASP A 52 -4.52 -9.24 24.27
C ASP A 52 -5.19 -9.29 22.89
N ALA A 53 -6.07 -8.34 22.59
CA ALA A 53 -6.75 -8.25 21.30
C ALA A 53 -5.77 -7.99 20.14
N LEU A 54 -4.81 -7.07 20.32
CA LEU A 54 -3.77 -6.78 19.32
C LEU A 54 -2.86 -7.99 19.08
N SER A 55 -2.54 -8.73 20.14
CA SER A 55 -1.72 -9.96 20.03
C SER A 55 -2.45 -11.04 19.23
N ALA A 56 -3.73 -11.27 19.53
CA ALA A 56 -4.56 -12.22 18.79
C ALA A 56 -4.70 -11.83 17.30
N ALA A 57 -4.87 -10.53 17.02
CA ALA A 57 -4.94 -10.03 15.65
C ALA A 57 -3.60 -10.21 14.90
N ALA A 58 -2.46 -9.98 15.56
CA ALA A 58 -1.14 -10.20 14.97
C ALA A 58 -0.92 -11.68 14.59
N ASP A 59 -1.38 -12.61 15.43
CA ASP A 59 -1.31 -14.04 15.15
C ASP A 59 -2.18 -14.44 13.95
N GLU A 60 -3.38 -13.87 13.82
CA GLU A 60 -4.26 -14.10 12.68
C GLU A 60 -3.62 -13.60 11.38
N ILE A 61 -3.14 -12.36 11.38
CA ILE A 61 -2.47 -11.76 10.21
C ILE A 61 -1.20 -12.54 9.84
N THR A 62 -0.44 -13.01 10.82
CA THR A 62 0.78 -13.79 10.56
C THR A 62 0.50 -15.10 9.85
N ARG A 63 -0.63 -15.77 10.16
CA ARG A 63 -1.03 -16.99 9.45
C ARG A 63 -1.34 -16.72 7.98
N ASP A 64 -2.00 -15.59 7.70
CA ASP A 64 -2.39 -15.22 6.34
C ASP A 64 -1.24 -14.63 5.52
N LEU A 65 -0.21 -14.07 6.18
CA LEU A 65 0.92 -13.40 5.54
C LEU A 65 2.08 -14.34 5.12
N ALA A 66 2.03 -15.62 5.51
CA ALA A 66 3.14 -16.56 5.29
C ALA A 66 3.65 -16.56 3.82
N PRO A 67 4.98 -16.51 3.57
CA PRO A 67 6.08 -16.66 4.52
C PRO A 67 6.48 -15.40 5.33
N GLY A 68 5.75 -14.28 5.22
CA GLY A 68 5.94 -13.12 6.09
C GLY A 68 5.31 -13.28 7.47
N SER A 69 5.58 -12.34 8.38
CA SER A 69 5.02 -12.33 9.73
C SER A 69 4.73 -10.91 10.22
N VAL A 70 3.80 -10.80 11.18
CA VAL A 70 3.52 -9.57 11.93
C VAL A 70 3.66 -9.89 13.42
N GLU A 71 4.62 -9.27 14.06
CA GLU A 71 4.90 -9.47 15.49
C GLU A 71 4.57 -8.21 16.28
N LEU A 72 4.08 -8.40 17.51
CA LEU A 72 3.87 -7.31 18.46
C LEU A 72 5.05 -7.28 19.46
N ARG A 73 5.83 -6.20 19.45
CA ARG A 73 6.93 -5.97 20.40
C ARG A 73 6.52 -4.92 21.41
N LEU A 74 6.78 -5.20 22.68
CA LEU A 74 6.55 -4.22 23.76
C LEU A 74 7.84 -3.48 24.10
N ARG A 75 7.78 -2.15 24.11
CA ARG A 75 8.81 -1.28 24.70
C ARG A 75 8.22 -0.60 25.92
N GLY A 76 8.48 -1.15 27.10
CA GLY A 76 7.80 -0.71 28.32
C GLY A 76 6.31 -1.05 28.25
N ARG A 77 5.45 -0.04 28.05
CA ARG A 77 3.99 -0.20 27.91
C ARG A 77 3.47 0.10 26.50
N ASP A 78 4.37 0.46 25.59
CA ASP A 78 4.01 0.88 24.25
C ASP A 78 4.24 -0.28 23.26
N PRO A 79 3.18 -0.78 22.60
CA PRO A 79 3.31 -1.79 21.57
C PRO A 79 3.83 -1.21 20.26
N ASP A 80 4.66 -1.99 19.57
CA ASP A 80 5.21 -1.70 18.25
C ASP A 80 5.00 -2.93 17.36
N PHE A 81 4.44 -2.71 16.17
CA PHE A 81 4.31 -3.78 15.19
C PHE A 81 5.61 -3.91 14.39
N VAL A 82 6.12 -5.13 14.31
CA VAL A 82 7.21 -5.49 13.42
C VAL A 82 6.66 -6.35 12.31
N VAL A 83 6.62 -5.80 11.11
CA VAL A 83 6.16 -6.52 9.92
C VAL A 83 7.38 -7.02 9.17
N THR A 84 7.52 -8.34 9.08
CA THR A 84 8.47 -9.00 8.19
C THR A 84 7.73 -9.38 6.91
N PRO A 85 7.93 -8.65 5.80
CA PRO A 85 7.32 -9.05 4.55
C PRO A 85 7.88 -10.41 4.11
N PRO A 86 7.09 -11.23 3.40
CA PRO A 86 7.60 -12.47 2.80
C PRO A 86 8.87 -12.13 1.99
N PRO A 87 9.94 -12.95 2.06
CA PRO A 87 11.16 -12.69 1.31
C PRO A 87 10.82 -12.53 -0.16
N GLY A 88 10.95 -11.29 -0.65
CA GLY A 88 11.10 -11.06 -2.08
C GLY A 88 12.40 -11.73 -2.50
N GLU A 89 12.40 -12.42 -3.64
CA GLU A 89 13.64 -12.85 -4.30
C GLU A 89 14.63 -11.67 -4.30
N PRO A 90 15.89 -11.88 -3.90
CA PRO A 90 16.82 -10.80 -3.60
C PRO A 90 17.04 -9.92 -4.84
N VAL A 91 16.67 -8.66 -4.73
CA VAL A 91 17.23 -7.59 -5.55
C VAL A 91 18.12 -6.78 -4.62
N GLU A 92 19.41 -6.68 -4.98
CA GLU A 92 20.40 -5.87 -4.29
C GLU A 92 19.93 -4.41 -4.14
N PRO A 93 20.22 -3.75 -3.00
CA PRO A 93 19.73 -2.39 -2.75
C PRO A 93 20.56 -1.38 -3.55
N ALA A 94 19.95 -0.74 -4.54
CA ALA A 94 20.45 0.54 -5.04
C ALA A 94 20.02 1.64 -4.06
N ALA A 95 20.99 2.48 -3.73
CA ALA A 95 20.98 3.49 -2.70
C ALA A 95 19.75 4.43 -2.70
N GLU A 96 19.42 4.87 -1.49
CA GLU A 96 18.61 6.04 -1.20
C GLU A 96 19.06 7.23 -2.07
N ASP A 97 18.12 7.85 -2.79
CA ASP A 97 18.26 9.27 -3.09
C ASP A 97 16.97 10.02 -2.80
N THR A 98 17.23 11.11 -2.11
CA THR A 98 16.40 12.11 -1.47
C THR A 98 15.40 12.80 -2.40
N ALA A 99 14.29 13.21 -1.78
CA ALA A 99 13.33 14.26 -2.13
C ALA A 99 13.68 15.23 -3.28
N ILE A 100 12.66 15.64 -4.06
CA ILE A 100 12.23 17.05 -4.22
C ILE A 100 10.81 17.09 -4.83
N ALA A 101 10.04 18.05 -4.35
CA ALA A 101 8.63 18.28 -4.56
C ALA A 101 8.28 19.17 -5.78
N THR A 102 6.99 19.10 -6.15
CA THR A 102 6.07 20.15 -6.67
C THR A 102 6.19 20.71 -8.10
N GLY A 103 5.02 20.74 -8.77
CA GLY A 103 4.65 21.56 -9.94
C GLY A 103 4.28 20.68 -11.14
N GLY A 104 3.04 20.32 -11.44
CA GLY A 104 1.83 21.14 -11.51
C GLY A 104 1.59 21.53 -12.98
N SER A 105 0.50 21.02 -13.59
CA SER A 105 -0.42 21.79 -14.46
C SER A 105 -1.12 20.94 -15.54
N ARG A 106 -2.44 20.77 -15.32
CA ARG A 106 -3.54 20.89 -16.29
C ARG A 106 -3.97 19.69 -17.15
N VAL A 107 -3.24 18.58 -17.15
CA VAL A 107 -3.78 17.31 -17.72
C VAL A 107 -4.40 16.41 -16.62
N GLU A 108 -4.26 16.81 -15.35
CA GLU A 108 -4.77 16.08 -14.19
C GLU A 108 -6.29 16.13 -14.05
N THR A 109 -6.99 17.10 -14.64
CA THR A 109 -8.43 17.30 -14.38
C THR A 109 -9.32 16.22 -15.03
N GLU A 110 -9.06 15.84 -16.28
CA GLU A 110 -9.92 14.85 -16.98
C GLU A 110 -9.62 13.41 -16.56
N LEU A 111 -8.36 13.11 -16.18
CA LEU A 111 -8.00 11.83 -15.59
C LEU A 111 -8.42 11.75 -14.11
N SER A 112 -8.49 12.89 -13.40
CA SER A 112 -9.01 12.94 -12.03
C SER A 112 -10.48 12.58 -11.99
N GLU A 113 -11.31 12.99 -12.94
CA GLU A 113 -12.75 12.64 -12.92
C GLU A 113 -13.01 11.13 -13.04
N LEU A 114 -12.15 10.38 -13.73
CA LEU A 114 -12.19 8.92 -13.75
C LEU A 114 -11.61 8.27 -12.47
N LEU A 115 -10.73 8.96 -11.76
CA LEU A 115 -10.09 8.52 -10.51
C LEU A 115 -10.86 8.97 -9.24
N MET A 116 -11.80 9.90 -9.38
CA MET A 116 -12.66 10.47 -8.33
C MET A 116 -14.04 9.79 -8.26
N ALA A 117 -14.24 8.70 -9.00
CA ALA A 117 -15.18 7.67 -8.58
C ALA A 117 -14.62 7.04 -7.29
N GLU A 118 -14.90 7.67 -6.16
CA GLU A 118 -14.81 7.16 -4.79
C GLU A 118 -13.69 6.13 -4.58
N SER A 119 -12.46 6.58 -4.32
CA SER A 119 -11.42 5.79 -3.66
C SER A 119 -11.28 4.34 -4.21
N SER A 120 -11.25 4.18 -5.53
CA SER A 120 -11.00 2.85 -6.09
C SER A 120 -9.60 2.40 -5.64
N PRO A 121 -9.47 1.22 -4.99
CA PRO A 121 -8.20 0.77 -4.47
C PRO A 121 -7.20 0.66 -5.62
N VAL A 122 -6.10 1.43 -5.55
CA VAL A 122 -5.00 1.33 -6.51
C VAL A 122 -4.42 -0.09 -6.41
N ALA A 123 -4.71 -0.93 -7.40
CA ALA A 123 -4.18 -2.28 -7.45
C ALA A 123 -2.67 -2.23 -7.67
N ARG A 124 -1.90 -2.79 -6.72
CA ARG A 124 -0.44 -2.93 -6.86
C ARG A 124 -0.14 -4.07 -7.83
N ILE A 125 0.63 -3.79 -8.88
CA ILE A 125 1.04 -4.76 -9.89
C ILE A 125 2.57 -4.85 -9.90
N ASN A 126 3.12 -6.05 -9.70
CA ASN A 126 4.55 -6.31 -9.85
C ASN A 126 4.84 -6.84 -11.26
N VAL A 127 5.59 -6.10 -12.07
CA VAL A 127 5.94 -6.48 -13.45
C VAL A 127 7.40 -6.89 -13.50
N ARG A 128 7.68 -8.07 -14.07
CA ARG A 128 9.05 -8.52 -14.36
C ARG A 128 9.38 -8.17 -15.81
N LEU A 129 10.42 -7.35 -16.00
CA LEU A 129 10.86 -6.88 -17.31
C LEU A 129 12.28 -7.40 -17.58
N PRO A 130 12.60 -7.85 -18.80
CA PRO A 130 13.98 -8.03 -19.21
C PRO A 130 14.76 -6.70 -19.07
N GLU A 131 16.01 -6.76 -18.62
CA GLU A 131 16.88 -5.60 -18.42
C GLU A 131 16.88 -4.59 -19.59
N PRO A 132 16.99 -5.00 -20.88
CA PRO A 132 16.95 -4.05 -21.98
C PRO A 132 15.60 -3.32 -22.11
N LEU A 133 14.50 -3.96 -21.73
CA LEU A 133 13.17 -3.36 -21.78
C LEU A 133 12.97 -2.35 -20.64
N LYS A 134 13.49 -2.65 -19.44
CA LYS A 134 13.49 -1.73 -18.32
C LYS A 134 14.25 -0.44 -18.67
N ALA A 135 15.47 -0.55 -19.22
CA ALA A 135 16.28 0.60 -19.61
C ALA A 135 15.58 1.47 -20.67
N ALA A 136 14.94 0.85 -21.67
CA ALA A 136 14.19 1.57 -22.70
C ALA A 136 12.99 2.34 -22.11
N ILE A 137 12.30 1.78 -21.11
CA ILE A 137 11.19 2.42 -20.41
C ILE A 137 11.69 3.62 -19.59
N GLU A 138 12.79 3.45 -18.85
CA GLU A 138 13.40 4.52 -18.06
C GLU A 138 13.85 5.69 -18.94
N GLU A 139 14.48 5.42 -20.08
CA GLU A 139 14.88 6.44 -21.05
C GLU A 139 13.66 7.18 -21.65
N ALA A 140 12.60 6.45 -22.01
CA ALA A 140 11.37 7.03 -22.53
C ALA A 140 10.66 7.92 -21.49
N ALA A 141 10.59 7.47 -20.24
CA ALA A 141 10.03 8.23 -19.14
C ALA A 141 10.86 9.50 -18.84
N ALA A 142 12.19 9.39 -18.86
CA ALA A 142 13.11 10.51 -18.66
C ALA A 142 12.99 11.58 -19.76
N LYS A 143 12.89 11.17 -21.04
CA LYS A 143 12.64 12.09 -22.17
C LYS A 143 11.35 12.89 -22.02
N GLU A 144 10.37 12.30 -21.35
CA GLU A 144 9.07 12.92 -21.09
C GLU A 144 9.00 13.67 -19.75
N GLY A 145 10.08 13.68 -18.96
CA GLY A 145 10.12 14.30 -17.63
C GLY A 145 9.13 13.68 -16.64
N ARG A 146 8.86 12.37 -16.76
CA ARG A 146 7.85 11.65 -15.97
C ARG A 146 8.48 10.52 -15.18
N SER A 147 7.85 10.17 -14.06
CA SER A 147 8.19 8.92 -13.38
C SER A 147 7.80 7.73 -14.24
N VAL A 148 8.55 6.63 -14.13
CA VAL A 148 8.27 5.38 -14.86
C VAL A 148 6.84 4.91 -14.61
N ASN A 149 6.35 4.98 -13.37
CA ASN A 149 4.97 4.60 -13.05
C ASN A 149 3.94 5.48 -13.78
N ALA A 150 4.13 6.80 -13.80
CA ALA A 150 3.23 7.72 -14.51
C ALA A 150 3.28 7.52 -16.04
N TRP A 151 4.46 7.22 -16.58
CA TRP A 151 4.65 6.92 -18.00
C TRP A 151 3.96 5.60 -18.38
N LEU A 152 4.10 4.56 -17.57
CA LEU A 152 3.47 3.25 -17.78
C LEU A 152 1.93 3.31 -17.69
N VAL A 153 1.40 3.98 -16.67
CA VAL A 153 -0.06 4.15 -16.51
C VAL A 153 -0.65 4.90 -17.71
N ARG A 154 0.00 5.97 -18.16
CA ARG A 154 -0.40 6.70 -19.37
C ARG A 154 -0.33 5.83 -20.62
N SER A 155 0.76 5.08 -20.79
CA SER A 155 0.97 4.22 -21.96
C SER A 155 -0.08 3.11 -22.02
N ALA A 156 -0.41 2.49 -20.88
CA ALA A 156 -1.48 1.51 -20.77
C ALA A 156 -2.86 2.14 -21.08
N ALA A 157 -3.15 3.32 -20.52
CA ALA A 157 -4.38 4.04 -20.81
C ALA A 157 -4.50 4.40 -22.31
N ALA A 158 -3.41 4.83 -22.95
CA ALA A 158 -3.38 5.16 -24.37
C ALA A 158 -3.55 3.90 -25.26
N ALA A 159 -2.96 2.77 -24.85
CA ALA A 159 -3.14 1.49 -25.53
C ALA A 159 -4.59 0.99 -25.46
N LEU A 160 -5.27 1.19 -24.33
CA LEU A 160 -6.67 0.81 -24.12
C LEU A 160 -7.66 1.77 -24.83
N GLN A 161 -7.31 3.04 -24.95
CA GLN A 161 -8.10 4.04 -25.69
C GLN A 161 -8.00 3.86 -27.20
N ARG A 162 -7.06 3.06 -27.70
CA ARG A 162 -6.96 2.69 -29.11
C ARG A 162 -7.90 1.51 -29.37
N PRO A 163 -9.10 1.72 -29.94
CA PRO A 163 -9.95 0.61 -30.34
C PRO A 163 -9.21 -0.12 -31.46
N GLY A 164 -9.25 -1.46 -31.46
CA GLY A 164 -8.51 -2.32 -32.38
C GLY A 164 -8.29 -1.71 -33.77
N GLY A 165 -7.03 -1.42 -34.07
CA GLY A 165 -6.64 -0.72 -35.28
C GLY A 165 -5.12 -0.69 -35.39
N ASP A 166 -4.57 -1.80 -35.84
CA ASP A 166 -3.26 -1.86 -36.51
C ASP A 166 -3.13 -0.67 -37.48
N PRO A 167 -2.04 0.10 -37.45
CA PRO A 167 -1.39 0.51 -38.67
C PRO A 167 -0.36 -0.57 -38.96
N HIS A 168 -0.78 -1.62 -39.68
CA HIS A 168 0.15 -2.39 -40.47
C HIS A 168 0.74 -1.40 -41.50
N PRO A 169 2.05 -1.07 -41.48
CA PRO A 169 2.65 -0.50 -42.66
C PRO A 169 2.76 -1.66 -43.65
N GLU A 170 1.78 -1.83 -44.53
CA GLU A 170 1.93 -2.67 -45.71
C GLU A 170 3.20 -2.20 -46.46
N PRO A 171 4.22 -3.04 -46.63
CA PRO A 171 5.20 -2.81 -47.68
C PRO A 171 4.54 -3.16 -49.03
N PRO A 172 4.71 -2.33 -50.07
CA PRO A 172 4.17 -2.64 -51.38
C PRO A 172 4.81 -3.93 -51.90
N GLY A 173 3.96 -4.83 -52.39
CA GLY A 173 4.29 -6.23 -52.58
C GLY A 173 5.47 -6.55 -53.51
N SER A 174 6.08 -7.71 -53.27
CA SER A 174 6.47 -8.63 -54.35
C SER A 174 6.78 -10.03 -53.81
N GLY A 175 6.10 -11.03 -54.37
CA GLY A 175 6.73 -12.30 -54.75
C GLY A 175 7.05 -13.38 -53.70
N LYS A 176 6.26 -14.47 -53.81
CA LYS A 176 6.66 -15.90 -53.70
C LYS A 176 6.58 -16.61 -52.33
N ARG A 177 5.66 -17.58 -52.31
CA ARG A 177 5.54 -18.82 -51.50
C ARG A 177 6.78 -19.25 -50.71
N ALA A 178 6.59 -19.63 -49.42
CA ALA A 178 6.87 -20.99 -48.92
C ALA A 178 6.51 -21.18 -47.41
N LYS A 179 5.69 -22.21 -47.17
CA LYS A 179 5.73 -23.26 -46.12
C LYS A 179 5.97 -22.90 -44.62
N GLN A 180 4.90 -23.13 -43.85
CA GLN A 180 4.80 -23.83 -42.55
C GLN A 180 6.07 -24.10 -41.73
N GLY A 181 6.02 -23.71 -40.45
CA GLY A 181 6.79 -24.30 -39.36
C GLY A 181 6.01 -24.21 -38.04
N LEU A 182 5.64 -25.36 -37.50
CA LEU A 182 5.01 -25.55 -36.19
C LEU A 182 6.13 -25.96 -35.21
N THR A 183 6.30 -25.25 -34.09
CA THR A 183 7.20 -25.69 -33.01
C THR A 183 6.45 -25.67 -31.68
N GLY A 184 6.33 -26.86 -31.08
CA GLY A 184 5.70 -27.09 -29.79
C GLY A 184 6.63 -26.80 -28.61
N TRP A 185 6.04 -26.74 -27.41
CA TRP A 185 6.73 -26.60 -26.14
C TRP A 185 6.68 -27.91 -25.36
N VAL A 186 7.81 -28.29 -24.78
CA VAL A 186 7.97 -29.44 -23.86
C VAL A 186 7.68 -28.98 -22.43
N ARG A 187 7.10 -29.90 -21.65
CA ARG A 187 6.66 -29.74 -20.26
C ARG A 187 7.77 -29.43 -19.28
#